data_AF-A0AAJ7Q0Y5-F1
#
_entry.id   AF-A0AAJ7Q0Y5-F1
#
_cell.length_a   1.000
_cell.length_b   1.000
_cell.length_c   1.000
_cell.angle_alpha   90.00
_cell.angle_beta   90.00
_cell.angle_gamma   90.00
#
_symmetry.space_group_name_H-M   'P 1'
#
loop_
_entity.id
_entity.type
_entity.pdbx_description
1 polymer ?
#
loop_
_entity_poly.entity_id
_entity_poly.type
_entity_poly.pdbx_seq_one_letter_code
_entity_poly.pdbx_strand_id
1 'polypeptide(L)'
;MQSVRRAMSYLVHTFQTELKTLTNTELTRMKQYKESVTFDQATAGSYLVVTESGKRLKYSKYASPSSSDDLNLDRFDCPMVLGTKGFTSGRHYWEVQVGFRNDWDVGVAKETVSRAGTKTVKRENGFFAIEKSGFGYQVHSTPYTVLNLCPRPRNVGVYVDYEEGRVSFYEVNQKLHIYSFIGESFTEKLYPYFYLYSGAKKSEPLVLQ
;
A
#
# COMPACT_ATOMS: atom_id res chain seq x y z
N MET A 1 43.23 4.59 -5.05
CA MET A 1 41.96 4.54 -4.29
C MET A 1 40.96 5.64 -4.66
N GLN A 2 41.38 6.90 -4.85
CA GLN A 2 40.47 8.00 -5.20
C GLN A 2 39.84 7.87 -6.61
N SER A 3 40.59 7.29 -7.56
CA SER A 3 40.10 6.98 -8.92
C SER A 3 38.99 5.93 -8.93
N VAL A 4 39.16 4.83 -8.17
CA VAL A 4 38.17 3.74 -8.05
C VAL A 4 36.87 4.25 -7.40
N ARG A 5 36.97 5.04 -6.32
CA ARG A 5 35.79 5.64 -5.67
C ARG A 5 35.00 6.53 -6.63
N ARG A 6 35.68 7.38 -7.41
CA ARG A 6 35.03 8.26 -8.39
C ARG A 6 34.33 7.47 -9.49
N ALA A 7 34.98 6.43 -10.02
CA ALA A 7 34.37 5.56 -11.02
C ALA A 7 33.13 4.84 -10.47
N MET A 8 33.19 4.32 -9.24
CA MET A 8 32.05 3.68 -8.59
C MET A 8 30.89 4.65 -8.37
N SER A 9 31.15 5.86 -7.87
CA SER A 9 30.12 6.89 -7.71
C SER A 9 29.43 7.24 -9.03
N TYR A 10 30.20 7.34 -10.12
CA TYR A 10 29.65 7.59 -11.45
C TYR A 10 28.76 6.44 -11.94
N LEU A 11 29.19 5.18 -11.76
CA LEU A 11 28.42 4.01 -12.15
C LEU A 11 27.10 3.91 -11.37
N VAL A 12 27.14 4.09 -10.06
CA VAL A 12 25.94 4.10 -9.21
C VAL A 12 24.98 5.20 -9.65
N HIS A 13 25.49 6.41 -9.89
CA HIS A 13 24.67 7.54 -10.33
C HIS A 13 24.03 7.29 -11.70
N THR A 14 24.78 6.77 -12.66
CA THR A 14 24.29 6.44 -14.00
C THR A 14 23.18 5.39 -13.91
N PHE A 15 23.43 4.31 -13.16
CA PHE A 15 22.44 3.24 -12.97
C PHE A 15 21.16 3.75 -12.30
N GLN A 16 21.26 4.57 -11.25
CA GLN A 16 20.11 5.18 -10.59
C GLN A 16 19.31 6.10 -11.53
N THR A 17 20.00 6.82 -12.41
CA THR A 17 19.37 7.69 -13.41
C THR A 17 18.56 6.88 -14.43
N GLU A 18 19.13 5.78 -14.93
CA GLU A 18 18.43 4.88 -15.86
C GLU A 18 17.21 4.21 -15.20
N LEU A 19 17.34 3.70 -13.97
CA LEU A 19 16.22 3.14 -13.22
C LEU A 19 15.08 4.15 -13.01
N LYS A 20 15.44 5.41 -12.72
CA LYS A 20 14.47 6.50 -12.58
C LYS A 20 13.76 6.80 -13.90
N THR A 21 14.48 6.80 -15.01
CA THR A 21 13.91 6.99 -16.35
C THR A 21 12.96 5.86 -16.73
N LEU A 22 13.34 4.61 -16.45
CA LEU A 22 12.49 3.43 -16.64
C LEU A 22 11.21 3.55 -15.81
N THR A 23 11.35 3.80 -14.50
CA THR A 23 10.22 3.94 -13.59
C THR A 23 9.28 5.08 -14.01
N ASN A 24 9.83 6.21 -14.47
CA ASN A 24 9.02 7.32 -14.98
C ASN A 24 8.18 6.90 -16.19
N THR A 25 8.76 6.10 -17.09
CA THR A 25 8.08 5.57 -18.27
C THR A 25 6.98 4.60 -17.86
N GLU A 26 7.25 3.71 -16.91
CA GLU A 26 6.25 2.81 -16.32
C GLU A 26 5.09 3.57 -15.69
N LEU A 27 5.36 4.51 -14.78
CA LEU A 27 4.34 5.34 -14.14
C LEU A 27 3.48 6.09 -15.14
N THR A 28 4.09 6.63 -16.20
CA THR A 28 3.36 7.32 -17.27
C THR A 28 2.37 6.38 -17.95
N ARG A 29 2.77 5.14 -18.24
CA ARG A 29 1.89 4.11 -18.80
C ARG A 29 0.83 3.66 -17.79
N MET A 30 1.17 3.50 -16.52
CA MET A 30 0.24 3.00 -15.49
C MET A 30 -0.89 3.99 -15.21
N LYS A 31 -0.63 5.30 -15.34
CA LYS A 31 -1.65 6.35 -15.17
C LYS A 31 -2.82 6.24 -16.14
N GLN A 32 -2.69 5.54 -17.26
CA GLN A 32 -3.83 5.27 -18.16
C GLN A 32 -4.87 4.31 -17.52
N TYR A 33 -4.48 3.57 -16.49
CA TYR A 33 -5.31 2.63 -15.73
C TYR A 33 -5.75 3.20 -14.38
N LYS A 34 -5.73 4.53 -14.23
CA LYS A 34 -6.04 5.17 -12.94
C LYS A 34 -7.50 4.92 -12.54
N GLU A 35 -7.69 4.44 -11.32
CA GLU A 35 -8.98 4.17 -10.70
C GLU A 35 -9.32 5.24 -9.66
N SER A 36 -10.60 5.62 -9.55
CA SER A 36 -11.08 6.47 -8.45
C SER A 36 -11.42 5.61 -7.24
N VAL A 37 -10.39 5.24 -6.47
CA VAL A 37 -10.55 4.45 -5.24
C VAL A 37 -11.11 5.32 -4.10
N THR A 38 -11.94 4.73 -3.25
CA THR A 38 -12.40 5.30 -1.97
C THR A 38 -12.33 4.23 -0.88
N PHE A 39 -12.00 4.63 0.35
CA PHE A 39 -12.07 3.77 1.53
C PHE A 39 -13.51 3.37 1.83
N ASP A 40 -13.73 2.09 2.13
CA ASP A 40 -15.03 1.57 2.50
C ASP A 40 -15.23 1.62 4.02
N GLN A 41 -16.09 2.54 4.47
CA GLN A 41 -16.43 2.70 5.89
C GLN A 41 -17.08 1.45 6.50
N ALA A 42 -17.75 0.60 5.70
CA ALA A 42 -18.37 -0.63 6.19
C ALA A 42 -17.31 -1.69 6.59
N THR A 43 -16.16 -1.69 5.92
CA THR A 43 -15.05 -2.61 6.24
C THR A 43 -14.07 -2.04 7.28
N ALA A 44 -14.12 -0.73 7.52
CA ALA A 44 -13.16 -0.02 8.34
C ALA A 44 -13.17 -0.52 9.79
N GLY A 45 -12.06 -1.12 10.22
CA GLY A 45 -11.96 -1.70 11.54
C GLY A 45 -11.77 -0.71 12.68
N SER A 46 -11.41 -1.23 13.85
CA SER A 46 -11.32 -0.45 15.09
C SER A 46 -10.50 0.82 14.93
N TYR A 47 -10.97 1.93 15.50
CA TYR A 47 -10.30 3.24 15.52
C TYR A 47 -10.12 3.94 14.17
N LEU A 48 -10.56 3.34 13.06
CA LEU A 48 -10.51 3.97 11.74
C LEU A 48 -11.78 4.77 11.47
N VAL A 49 -11.59 5.99 10.98
CA VAL A 49 -12.66 6.88 10.54
C VAL A 49 -12.40 7.28 9.11
N VAL A 50 -13.36 7.01 8.23
CA VAL A 50 -13.36 7.44 6.84
C VAL A 50 -14.07 8.79 6.75
N THR A 51 -13.43 9.77 6.11
CA THR A 51 -13.97 11.13 5.94
C THR A 51 -13.81 11.61 4.50
N GLU A 52 -14.36 12.78 4.20
CA GLU A 52 -14.28 13.42 2.88
C GLU A 52 -14.69 12.47 1.75
N SER A 53 -15.91 11.94 1.85
CA SER A 53 -16.51 11.07 0.83
C SER A 53 -15.64 9.86 0.46
N GLY A 54 -14.98 9.25 1.46
CA GLY A 54 -14.15 8.07 1.23
C GLY A 54 -12.71 8.37 0.80
N LYS A 55 -12.29 9.63 0.73
CA LYS A 55 -10.93 9.98 0.26
C LYS A 55 -9.90 10.10 1.37
N ARG A 56 -10.32 10.16 2.64
CA ARG A 56 -9.42 10.28 3.79
C ARG A 56 -9.69 9.22 4.84
N LEU A 57 -8.62 8.61 5.33
CA LEU A 57 -8.66 7.64 6.40
C LEU A 57 -7.85 8.14 7.60
N LYS A 58 -8.47 8.25 8.76
CA LYS A 58 -7.83 8.73 9.99
C LYS A 58 -7.89 7.68 11.08
N TYR A 59 -6.81 7.55 11.83
CA TYR A 59 -6.79 6.82 13.09
C TYR A 59 -7.20 7.73 14.26
N SER A 60 -8.21 7.32 15.02
CA SER A 60 -8.74 8.06 16.17
C SER A 60 -9.04 7.10 17.33
N LYS A 61 -8.28 7.24 18.43
CA LYS A 61 -8.52 6.48 19.68
C LYS A 61 -9.88 6.77 20.33
N TYR A 62 -10.48 7.90 19.96
CA TYR A 62 -11.79 8.34 20.45
C TYR A 62 -12.92 8.02 19.48
N ALA A 63 -12.61 7.42 18.33
CA ALA A 63 -13.68 6.86 17.51
C ALA A 63 -14.32 5.74 18.31
N SER A 64 -15.62 5.87 18.58
CA SER A 64 -16.37 4.79 19.19
C SER A 64 -16.16 3.54 18.33
N PRO A 65 -15.77 2.39 18.91
CA PRO A 65 -16.13 1.15 18.26
C PRO A 65 -17.64 1.25 18.12
N SER A 66 -18.17 1.31 16.88
CA SER A 66 -19.60 1.12 16.70
C SER A 66 -19.99 -0.07 17.54
N SER A 67 -21.02 0.13 18.37
CA SER A 67 -21.44 -0.76 19.44
C SER A 67 -21.29 -2.21 19.03
N SER A 68 -20.81 -3.05 19.95
CA SER A 68 -20.68 -4.51 19.83
C SER A 68 -21.93 -5.26 19.34
N ASP A 69 -23.04 -4.54 19.12
CA ASP A 69 -24.31 -5.03 18.59
C ASP A 69 -24.41 -4.96 17.05
N ASP A 70 -23.45 -4.32 16.37
CA ASP A 70 -23.35 -4.37 14.91
C ASP A 70 -22.55 -5.62 14.52
N LEU A 71 -23.24 -6.74 14.30
CA LEU A 71 -22.70 -8.00 13.75
C LEU A 71 -22.28 -7.85 12.28
N ASN A 72 -21.63 -6.74 11.91
CA ASN A 72 -21.13 -6.53 10.57
C ASN A 72 -19.87 -7.37 10.35
N LEU A 73 -20.08 -8.57 9.81
CA LEU A 73 -19.04 -9.55 9.51
C LEU A 73 -18.03 -9.05 8.46
N ASP A 74 -18.33 -7.97 7.73
CA ASP A 74 -17.43 -7.37 6.73
C ASP A 74 -16.38 -6.45 7.37
N ARG A 75 -16.56 -6.07 8.64
CA ARG A 75 -15.67 -5.17 9.36
C ARG A 75 -14.44 -5.88 9.92
N PHE A 76 -13.27 -5.27 9.76
CA PHE A 76 -12.05 -5.76 10.41
C PHE A 76 -12.02 -5.51 11.93
N ASP A 77 -11.46 -6.44 12.69
CA ASP A 77 -11.17 -6.22 14.12
C ASP A 77 -10.01 -5.23 14.32
N CYS A 78 -9.01 -5.31 13.44
CA CYS A 78 -7.79 -4.49 13.43
C CYS A 78 -8.01 -3.16 12.69
N PRO A 79 -7.13 -2.15 12.83
CA PRO A 79 -7.25 -0.87 12.13
C PRO A 79 -6.85 -1.01 10.64
N MET A 80 -7.63 -1.81 9.92
CA MET A 80 -7.54 -2.15 8.51
C MET A 80 -8.83 -1.72 7.80
N VAL A 81 -8.74 -1.45 6.50
CA VAL A 81 -9.89 -1.08 5.66
C VAL A 81 -9.66 -1.51 4.22
N LEU A 82 -10.73 -1.83 3.50
CA LEU A 82 -10.70 -2.06 2.06
C LEU A 82 -11.13 -0.83 1.26
N GLY A 83 -10.81 -0.82 -0.04
CA GLY A 83 -11.47 0.03 -1.00
C GLY A 83 -12.89 -0.47 -1.31
N THR A 84 -13.79 0.44 -1.70
CA THR A 84 -15.19 0.11 -2.05
C THR A 84 -15.33 -0.71 -3.33
N LYS A 85 -14.40 -0.56 -4.28
CA LYS A 85 -14.39 -1.27 -5.56
C LYS A 85 -13.28 -2.31 -5.55
N GLY A 86 -13.64 -3.56 -5.84
CA GLY A 86 -12.70 -4.64 -6.11
C GLY A 86 -12.57 -4.97 -7.60
N PHE A 87 -11.55 -5.74 -7.95
CA PHE A 87 -11.14 -6.04 -9.32
C PHE A 87 -10.99 -7.54 -9.55
N THR A 88 -11.52 -8.04 -10.66
CA THR A 88 -11.47 -9.47 -11.05
C THR A 88 -10.73 -9.71 -12.37
N SER A 89 -10.25 -8.65 -13.02
CA SER A 89 -9.60 -8.69 -14.33
C SER A 89 -9.04 -7.31 -14.65
N GLY A 90 -8.04 -7.23 -15.52
CA GLY A 90 -7.50 -6.01 -16.08
C GLY A 90 -6.38 -5.39 -15.25
N ARG A 91 -6.07 -4.15 -15.64
CA ARG A 91 -5.01 -3.34 -15.06
C ARG A 91 -5.59 -2.16 -14.31
N HIS A 92 -5.07 -1.92 -13.11
CA HIS A 92 -5.59 -0.88 -12.21
C HIS A 92 -4.45 -0.14 -11.53
N TYR A 93 -4.63 1.15 -11.32
CA TYR A 93 -3.65 2.01 -10.68
C TYR A 93 -4.29 3.02 -9.74
N TRP A 94 -3.71 3.23 -8.56
CA TRP A 94 -4.08 4.33 -7.66
C TRP A 94 -2.89 4.85 -6.87
N GLU A 95 -3.01 6.06 -6.34
CA GLU A 95 -1.97 6.74 -5.57
C GLU A 95 -2.48 7.07 -4.17
N VAL A 96 -1.61 6.89 -3.17
CA VAL A 96 -1.91 7.07 -1.75
C VAL A 96 -0.86 7.98 -1.11
N GLN A 97 -1.30 9.11 -0.58
CA GLN A 97 -0.44 10.01 0.18
C GLN A 97 -0.22 9.50 1.61
N VAL A 98 0.89 8.79 1.81
CA VAL A 98 1.31 8.22 3.10
C VAL A 98 2.03 9.23 4.00
N GLY A 99 2.50 10.36 3.46
CA GLY A 99 3.01 11.49 4.26
C GLY A 99 4.18 11.12 5.18
N PHE A 100 4.15 11.59 6.44
CA PHE A 100 5.19 11.32 7.45
C PHE A 100 4.81 10.23 8.45
N ARG A 101 3.74 9.47 8.19
CA ARG A 101 3.19 8.46 9.09
C ARG A 101 4.13 7.28 9.26
N ASN A 102 4.31 6.82 10.50
CA ASN A 102 5.26 5.77 10.84
C ASN A 102 4.71 4.36 10.72
N ASP A 103 3.38 4.20 10.82
CA ASP A 103 2.75 2.88 10.92
C ASP A 103 1.56 2.81 9.95
N TRP A 104 1.79 2.20 8.78
CA TRP A 104 0.79 2.05 7.72
C TRP A 104 1.13 0.88 6.80
N ASP A 105 0.09 0.29 6.21
CA ASP A 105 0.23 -0.63 5.08
C ASP A 105 -0.55 -0.10 3.89
N VAL A 106 -0.04 -0.35 2.69
CA VAL A 106 -0.72 -0.06 1.42
C VAL A 106 -0.54 -1.24 0.47
N GLY A 107 -1.62 -1.69 -0.15
CA GLY A 107 -1.57 -2.77 -1.13
C GLY A 107 -2.93 -3.26 -1.59
N VAL A 108 -3.03 -4.57 -1.83
CA VAL A 108 -4.29 -5.26 -2.12
C VAL A 108 -4.50 -6.46 -1.21
N ALA A 109 -5.76 -6.81 -1.02
CA ALA A 109 -6.18 -8.00 -0.33
C ALA A 109 -7.22 -8.75 -1.16
N LYS A 110 -7.20 -10.09 -1.09
CA LYS A 110 -8.25 -10.93 -1.65
C LYS A 110 -9.59 -10.70 -0.95
N GLU A 111 -10.70 -10.97 -1.62
CA GLU A 111 -12.06 -10.87 -1.04
C GLU A 111 -12.24 -11.74 0.21
N THR A 112 -11.61 -12.92 0.22
CA THR A 112 -11.74 -13.95 1.26
C THR A 112 -10.85 -13.74 2.48
N VAL A 113 -10.08 -12.64 2.54
CA VAL A 113 -9.25 -12.38 3.71
C VAL A 113 -10.09 -12.29 4.98
N SER A 114 -9.62 -12.95 6.04
CA SER A 114 -10.28 -12.96 7.34
C SER A 114 -10.40 -11.55 7.91
N ARG A 115 -11.61 -11.16 8.31
CA ARG A 115 -11.86 -9.89 8.99
C ARG A 115 -11.57 -9.95 10.49
N ALA A 116 -11.65 -11.16 11.06
CA ALA A 116 -11.43 -11.41 12.48
C ALA A 116 -9.96 -11.60 12.86
N GLY A 117 -9.62 -11.12 14.06
CA GLY A 117 -8.34 -11.32 14.76
C GLY A 117 -7.16 -10.49 14.25
N THR A 118 -6.00 -10.66 14.89
CA THR A 118 -4.73 -10.02 14.53
C THR A 118 -3.93 -10.88 13.55
N LYS A 119 -4.51 -11.25 12.41
CA LYS A 119 -3.77 -12.05 11.43
C LYS A 119 -2.63 -11.22 10.83
N THR A 120 -1.44 -11.83 10.75
CA THR A 120 -0.28 -11.24 10.07
C THR A 120 -0.63 -10.97 8.60
N VAL A 121 -0.39 -9.75 8.15
CA VAL A 121 -0.51 -9.34 6.75
C VAL A 121 0.57 -10.05 5.97
N LYS A 122 0.23 -11.11 5.25
CA LYS A 122 1.20 -11.89 4.45
C LYS A 122 0.58 -12.46 3.19
N ARG A 123 1.44 -12.79 2.23
CA ARG A 123 1.05 -13.34 0.94
C ARG A 123 0.15 -14.57 1.07
N GLU A 124 0.49 -15.51 1.95
CA GLU A 124 -0.27 -16.76 2.14
C GLU A 124 -1.65 -16.52 2.75
N ASN A 125 -1.85 -15.38 3.42
CA ASN A 125 -3.13 -14.95 3.96
C ASN A 125 -3.93 -14.10 2.97
N GLY A 126 -3.47 -13.94 1.73
CA GLY A 126 -4.16 -13.19 0.68
C GLY A 126 -3.86 -11.70 0.64
N PHE A 127 -2.80 -11.23 1.32
CA PHE A 127 -2.38 -9.84 1.32
C PHE A 127 -1.11 -9.62 0.49
N PHE A 128 -1.13 -8.59 -0.35
CA PHE A 128 -0.01 -8.15 -1.16
C PHE A 128 0.20 -6.66 -0.88
N ALA A 129 1.02 -6.35 0.13
CA ALA A 129 1.17 -4.99 0.64
C ALA A 129 2.60 -4.68 1.05
N ILE A 130 2.93 -3.39 1.05
CA ILE A 130 4.11 -2.87 1.74
C ILE A 130 3.66 -2.43 3.12
N GLU A 131 4.39 -2.90 4.13
CA GLU A 131 4.27 -2.44 5.51
C GLU A 131 5.35 -1.41 5.81
N LYS A 132 4.94 -0.35 6.49
CA LYS A 132 5.82 0.61 7.13
C LYS A 132 5.57 0.55 8.63
N SER A 133 6.59 0.17 9.40
CA SER A 133 6.55 0.10 10.87
C SER A 133 7.74 0.87 11.48
N GLY A 134 7.49 1.87 12.33
CA GLY A 134 8.55 2.61 13.04
C GLY A 134 9.56 3.35 12.13
N PHE A 135 10.70 2.72 11.81
CA PHE A 135 11.69 3.22 10.84
C PHE A 135 11.93 2.27 9.65
N GLY A 136 11.42 1.03 9.71
CA GLY A 136 11.64 0.01 8.69
C GLY A 136 10.50 -0.07 7.67
N TYR A 137 10.82 -0.55 6.47
CA TYR A 137 9.85 -0.94 5.45
C TYR A 137 10.03 -2.43 5.17
N GLN A 138 8.94 -3.14 4.99
CA GLN A 138 8.99 -4.59 4.75
C GLN A 138 7.86 -5.05 3.85
N VAL A 139 8.08 -6.23 3.27
CA VAL A 139 7.09 -6.97 2.51
C VAL A 139 7.09 -8.40 3.02
N HIS A 140 5.92 -8.89 3.41
CA HIS A 140 5.71 -10.28 3.83
C HIS A 140 5.61 -11.21 2.61
N SER A 141 6.70 -11.24 1.85
CA SER A 141 6.98 -12.21 0.79
C SER A 141 7.60 -13.48 1.37
N THR A 142 7.78 -14.49 0.53
CA THR A 142 8.51 -15.72 0.88
C THR A 142 9.69 -15.86 -0.09
N PRO A 143 10.94 -15.63 0.36
CA PRO A 143 11.35 -15.24 1.72
C PRO A 143 10.94 -13.80 2.08
N TYR A 144 10.89 -13.52 3.37
CA TYR A 144 10.58 -12.19 3.92
C TYR A 144 11.58 -11.13 3.43
N THR A 145 11.09 -9.97 3.02
CA THR A 145 11.93 -8.91 2.41
C THR A 145 11.89 -7.62 3.24
N VAL A 146 13.07 -7.17 3.68
CA VAL A 146 13.26 -5.81 4.24
C VAL A 146 13.60 -4.85 3.12
N LEU A 147 12.92 -3.71 3.07
CA LEU A 147 13.12 -2.67 2.06
C LEU A 147 13.94 -1.50 2.62
N ASN A 148 15.04 -1.19 1.96
CA ASN A 148 15.89 -0.02 2.28
C ASN A 148 15.49 1.19 1.43
N LEU A 149 14.44 1.89 1.85
CA LEU A 149 13.87 3.00 1.08
C LEU A 149 14.45 4.35 1.50
N CYS A 150 15.26 4.95 0.62
CA CYS A 150 15.80 6.29 0.75
C CYS A 150 15.68 7.04 -0.59
N PRO A 151 15.00 8.21 -0.64
CA PRO A 151 14.33 8.88 0.47
C PRO A 151 13.05 8.18 0.91
N ARG A 152 12.51 8.60 2.05
CA ARG A 152 11.26 8.07 2.61
C ARG A 152 10.08 8.31 1.65
N PRO A 153 9.30 7.27 1.27
CA PRO A 153 8.10 7.42 0.46
C PRO A 153 7.08 8.39 1.06
N ARG A 154 6.52 9.25 0.21
CA ARG A 154 5.46 10.22 0.57
C ARG A 154 4.17 9.98 -0.19
N ASN A 155 4.29 9.52 -1.43
CA ASN A 155 3.18 9.14 -2.28
C ASN A 155 3.46 7.76 -2.87
N VAL A 156 2.64 6.78 -2.50
CA VAL A 156 2.80 5.39 -2.93
C VAL A 156 1.80 5.12 -4.04
N GLY A 157 2.31 4.79 -5.23
CA GLY A 157 1.52 4.28 -6.34
C GLY A 157 1.40 2.77 -6.23
N VAL A 158 0.19 2.24 -6.39
CA VAL A 158 -0.10 0.80 -6.43
C VAL A 158 -0.61 0.47 -7.83
N TYR A 159 0.02 -0.51 -8.46
CA TYR A 159 -0.36 -1.01 -9.77
C TYR A 159 -0.69 -2.50 -9.68
N VAL A 160 -1.81 -2.89 -10.27
CA VAL A 160 -2.26 -4.28 -10.38
C VAL A 160 -2.37 -4.63 -11.85
N ASP A 161 -1.79 -5.78 -12.22
CA ASP A 161 -2.01 -6.46 -13.49
C ASP A 161 -2.57 -7.83 -13.17
N TYR A 162 -3.89 -7.98 -13.30
CA TYR A 162 -4.59 -9.16 -12.81
C TYR A 162 -4.20 -10.40 -13.60
N GLU A 163 -4.19 -10.30 -14.93
CA GLU A 163 -3.87 -11.40 -15.84
C GLU A 163 -2.41 -11.83 -15.74
N GLU A 164 -1.48 -10.89 -15.54
CA GLU A 164 -0.05 -11.17 -15.36
C GLU A 164 0.32 -11.54 -13.91
N GLY A 165 -0.65 -11.57 -12.99
CA GLY A 165 -0.40 -11.96 -11.61
C GLY A 165 0.56 -11.03 -10.88
N ARG A 166 0.42 -9.71 -11.11
CA ARG A 166 1.39 -8.71 -10.64
C ARG A 166 0.75 -7.65 -9.76
N VAL A 167 1.41 -7.34 -8.65
CA VAL A 167 1.14 -6.15 -7.82
C VAL A 167 2.45 -5.42 -7.61
N SER A 168 2.53 -4.17 -8.06
CA SER A 168 3.75 -3.35 -8.03
C SER A 168 3.54 -2.04 -7.29
N PHE A 169 4.61 -1.57 -6.66
CA PHE A 169 4.61 -0.40 -5.79
C PHE A 169 5.68 0.58 -6.18
N TYR A 170 5.34 1.87 -6.07
CA TYR A 170 6.20 2.96 -6.54
C TYR A 170 6.17 4.13 -5.57
N GLU A 171 7.32 4.80 -5.39
CA GLU A 171 7.36 6.17 -4.88
C GLU A 171 7.17 7.12 -6.06
N VAL A 172 6.00 7.75 -6.12
CA VAL A 172 5.55 8.46 -7.32
C VAL A 172 6.36 9.73 -7.56
N ASN A 173 6.70 10.47 -6.50
CA ASN A 173 7.33 11.77 -6.62
C ASN A 173 8.79 11.67 -7.05
N GLN A 174 9.50 10.67 -6.52
CA GLN A 174 10.90 10.37 -6.81
C GLN A 174 11.05 9.44 -8.00
N LYS A 175 9.94 8.86 -8.49
CA LYS A 175 9.90 7.95 -9.63
C LYS A 175 10.79 6.75 -9.35
N LEU A 176 10.54 6.11 -8.21
CA LEU A 176 11.29 4.95 -7.75
C LEU A 176 10.37 3.74 -7.68
N HIS A 177 10.75 2.65 -8.33
CA HIS A 177 10.16 1.34 -8.06
C HIS A 177 10.53 0.92 -6.63
N ILE A 178 9.55 0.39 -5.89
CA ILE A 178 9.74 -0.07 -4.52
C ILE A 178 9.80 -1.60 -4.46
N TYR A 179 8.77 -2.26 -4.98
CA TYR A 179 8.64 -3.72 -4.93
C TYR A 179 7.60 -4.21 -5.93
N SER A 180 7.72 -5.47 -6.36
CA SER A 180 6.70 -6.17 -7.15
C SER A 180 6.49 -7.59 -6.64
N PHE A 181 5.25 -7.94 -6.33
CA PHE A 181 4.80 -9.33 -6.34
C PHE A 181 4.56 -9.74 -7.79
N ILE A 182 5.08 -10.89 -8.19
CA ILE A 182 5.01 -11.43 -9.55
C ILE A 182 4.71 -12.93 -9.51
N GLY A 183 4.12 -13.45 -10.59
CA GLY A 183 3.81 -14.87 -10.70
C GLY A 183 2.67 -15.32 -9.80
N GLU A 184 1.77 -14.40 -9.42
CA GLU A 184 0.53 -14.77 -8.76
C GLU A 184 -0.45 -15.37 -9.76
N SER A 185 -1.36 -16.21 -9.28
CA SER A 185 -2.51 -16.66 -10.05
C SER A 185 -3.75 -16.23 -9.31
N PHE A 186 -4.23 -15.02 -9.62
CA PHE A 186 -5.42 -14.48 -9.00
C PHE A 186 -6.66 -15.18 -9.56
N THR A 187 -7.44 -15.76 -8.65
CA THR A 187 -8.73 -16.41 -8.96
C THR A 187 -9.90 -15.74 -8.25
N GLU A 188 -9.60 -14.74 -7.43
CA GLU A 188 -10.53 -14.06 -6.55
C GLU A 188 -10.50 -12.56 -6.82
N LYS A 189 -11.55 -11.87 -6.40
CA LYS A 189 -11.59 -10.42 -6.48
C LYS A 189 -10.54 -9.82 -5.52
N LEU A 190 -9.79 -8.83 -6.01
CA LEU A 190 -8.81 -8.07 -5.25
C LEU A 190 -9.37 -6.70 -4.89
N TYR A 191 -9.24 -6.31 -3.64
CA TYR A 191 -9.60 -4.98 -3.16
C TYR A 191 -8.35 -4.20 -2.79
N PRO A 192 -8.31 -2.88 -3.06
CA PRO A 192 -7.34 -2.00 -2.41
C PRO A 192 -7.39 -2.21 -0.90
N TYR A 193 -6.23 -2.31 -0.26
CA TYR A 193 -6.07 -2.60 1.16
C TYR A 193 -5.20 -1.54 1.83
N PHE A 194 -5.60 -1.16 3.03
CA PHE A 194 -4.92 -0.15 3.82
C PHE A 194 -4.95 -0.52 5.30
N TYR A 195 -3.84 -0.23 5.98
CA TYR A 195 -3.73 -0.23 7.43
C TYR A 195 -3.24 1.14 7.89
N LEU A 196 -3.75 1.63 9.00
CA LEU A 196 -3.26 2.87 9.60
C LEU A 196 -3.30 2.79 11.12
N TYR A 197 -2.15 2.98 11.75
CA TYR A 197 -2.05 3.15 13.19
C TYR A 197 -1.37 4.47 13.54
N SER A 198 -1.77 5.07 14.66
CA SER A 198 -1.08 6.23 15.18
C SER A 198 -1.13 6.30 16.70
N GLY A 199 0.06 6.33 17.31
CA GLY A 199 0.20 6.65 18.73
C GLY A 199 -0.03 8.14 19.06
N ALA A 200 -0.03 9.02 18.05
CA ALA A 200 -0.09 10.47 18.24
C ALA A 200 -1.51 10.97 18.56
N LYS A 201 -1.61 12.04 19.37
CA LYS A 201 -2.88 12.71 19.69
C LYS A 201 -3.58 13.30 18.45
N LYS A 202 -2.79 13.76 17.46
CA LYS A 202 -3.27 14.21 16.15
C LYS A 202 -2.63 13.33 15.08
N SER A 203 -3.39 12.36 14.59
CA SER A 203 -3.00 11.54 13.45
C SER A 203 -3.30 12.27 12.15
N GLU A 204 -2.31 12.41 11.27
CA GLU A 204 -2.55 12.80 9.89
C GLU A 204 -3.26 11.65 9.14
N PRO A 205 -4.15 11.89 8.18
CA PRO A 205 -4.94 10.83 7.52
C PRO A 205 -4.32 10.31 6.23
N LEU A 206 -4.36 9.01 5.93
CA LEU A 206 -4.04 8.54 4.57
C LEU A 206 -5.02 9.20 3.58
N VAL A 207 -4.52 9.62 2.41
CA VAL A 207 -5.33 10.32 1.40
C VAL A 207 -5.21 9.61 0.06
N LEU A 208 -6.34 9.28 -0.55
CA LEU A 208 -6.42 8.75 -1.91
C LEU A 208 -6.48 9.90 -2.91
N GLN A 209 -5.65 9.83 -3.97
CA GLN A 209 -5.50 10.88 -5.00
C GLN A 209 -6.20 10.56 -6.33
#